data_AF-A0A8X7XD01-F1
#
_entry.id   AF-A0A8X7XD01-F1
#
_cell.length_a   1.000
_cell.length_b   1.000
_cell.length_c   1.000
_cell.angle_alpha   90.00
_cell.angle_beta   90.00
_cell.angle_gamma   90.00
#
_symmetry.space_group_name_H-M   'P 1'
#
loop_
_entity.id
_entity.type
_entity.pdbx_description
1 polymer ?
#
loop_
_entity_poly.entity_id
_entity_poly.type
_entity_poly.pdbx_seq_one_letter_code
_entity_poly.pdbx_strand_id
1 'polypeptide(L)'
;VDQVRQDIRDFKQQSRVDKVIVLWTANTECFCNVIQGVNDTAQNLLKSIKVGTGVSPSTLFAVASILEGCAYVNGSPQNTFVPGLIELAIQHGVFIGGDDFKSGQTKIKSVLVDFLVSAGLKPTSIVSYNHLGNNDGMNLSAPQQFRSKEISKSNVVDDMVQSNTVLYEPDEKPDHTVVIKYVPNVKDSKRAMDEYISEIMMGGSNTIVMHNTCEDSLLASPIILDLVILTELCQRITFKTESEMEFQTFHSVLSILSYLCKAPLVPEGTPVVNALFRQRACIENIMR
;
A
#
# COMPACT_ATOMS: atom_id res chain seq x y z
N VAL A 1 0.29 -14.43 -19.41
CA VAL A 1 1.18 -14.83 -18.30
C VAL A 1 2.49 -15.39 -18.81
N ASP A 2 2.48 -16.36 -19.73
CA ASP A 2 3.71 -17.04 -20.18
C ASP A 2 4.77 -16.09 -20.77
N GLN A 3 4.36 -15.06 -21.51
CA GLN A 3 5.29 -14.04 -21.99
C GLN A 3 6.00 -13.32 -20.84
N VAL A 4 5.27 -12.82 -19.84
CA VAL A 4 5.87 -12.13 -18.67
C VAL A 4 6.81 -13.07 -17.90
N ARG A 5 6.44 -14.35 -17.77
CA ARG A 5 7.31 -15.35 -17.15
C ARG A 5 8.60 -15.57 -17.95
N GLN A 6 8.51 -15.55 -19.28
CA GLN A 6 9.69 -15.64 -20.15
C GLN A 6 10.56 -14.38 -19.99
N ASP A 7 9.96 -13.20 -19.96
CA ASP A 7 10.68 -11.93 -19.78
C ASP A 7 11.45 -11.90 -18.44
N ILE A 8 10.86 -12.40 -17.35
CA ILE A 8 11.53 -12.56 -16.05
C ILE A 8 12.73 -13.51 -16.15
N ARG A 9 12.55 -14.67 -16.80
CA ARG A 9 13.63 -15.67 -16.98
C ARG A 9 14.77 -15.11 -17.84
N ASP A 10 14.43 -14.43 -18.94
CA ASP A 10 15.38 -13.84 -19.86
C ASP A 10 16.17 -12.71 -19.17
N PHE A 11 15.50 -11.83 -18.44
CA PHE A 11 16.15 -10.79 -17.65
C PHE A 11 17.12 -11.37 -16.61
N LYS A 12 16.67 -12.38 -15.85
CA LYS A 12 17.51 -13.05 -14.84
C LYS A 12 18.77 -13.64 -15.46
N GLN A 13 18.65 -14.30 -16.61
CA GLN A 13 19.78 -14.89 -17.34
C GLN A 13 20.72 -13.82 -17.92
N GLN A 14 20.18 -12.80 -18.57
CA GLN A 14 20.97 -11.75 -19.23
C GLN A 14 21.74 -10.90 -18.22
N SER A 15 21.09 -10.51 -17.13
CA SER A 15 21.70 -9.69 -16.07
C SER A 15 22.56 -10.49 -15.10
N ARG A 16 22.51 -11.83 -15.13
CA ARG A 16 23.26 -12.74 -14.24
C ARG A 16 23.03 -12.44 -12.75
N VAL A 17 21.79 -12.15 -12.40
CA VAL A 17 21.38 -11.86 -11.03
C VAL A 17 20.79 -13.10 -10.36
N ASP A 18 21.07 -13.30 -9.08
CA ASP A 18 20.54 -14.44 -8.33
C ASP A 18 19.06 -14.25 -7.96
N LYS A 19 18.67 -13.00 -7.70
CA LYS A 19 17.34 -12.60 -7.25
C LYS A 19 16.73 -11.56 -8.18
N VAL A 20 15.42 -11.67 -8.36
CA VAL A 20 14.60 -10.71 -9.10
C VAL A 20 13.41 -10.33 -8.22
N ILE A 21 13.12 -9.04 -8.16
CA ILE A 21 11.95 -8.47 -7.49
C ILE A 21 11.19 -7.69 -8.55
N VAL A 22 9.90 -7.96 -8.68
CA VAL A 22 9.01 -7.26 -9.61
C VAL A 22 8.23 -6.22 -8.82
N LEU A 23 8.22 -4.99 -9.29
CA LEU A 23 7.49 -3.89 -8.66
C LEU A 23 6.59 -3.20 -9.68
N TRP A 24 5.32 -3.04 -9.33
CA TRP A 24 4.35 -2.32 -10.13
C TRP A 24 4.42 -0.82 -9.84
N THR A 25 4.86 -0.05 -10.82
CA THR A 25 4.83 1.44 -10.81
C THR A 25 4.16 2.00 -12.07
N ALA A 26 3.29 1.21 -12.70
CA ALA A 26 2.50 1.63 -13.85
C ALA A 26 1.24 2.38 -13.40
N ASN A 27 0.43 2.80 -14.37
CA ASN A 27 -0.83 3.50 -14.13
C ASN A 27 -1.73 2.79 -13.10
N THR A 28 -2.50 3.58 -12.37
CA THR A 28 -3.51 3.06 -11.45
C THR A 28 -4.60 2.35 -12.25
N GLU A 29 -4.89 1.10 -11.89
CA GLU A 29 -6.03 0.37 -12.44
C GLU A 29 -7.29 0.60 -11.60
N CYS A 30 -8.45 0.27 -12.17
CA CYS A 30 -9.68 0.18 -11.40
C CYS A 30 -9.65 -1.07 -10.49
N PHE A 31 -10.45 -1.05 -9.43
CA PHE A 31 -10.62 -2.22 -8.58
C PHE A 31 -11.27 -3.37 -9.37
N CYS A 32 -10.76 -4.56 -9.18
CA CYS A 32 -11.38 -5.79 -9.63
C CYS A 32 -12.39 -6.28 -8.59
N ASN A 33 -13.51 -6.82 -9.04
CA ASN A 33 -14.47 -7.48 -8.14
C ASN A 33 -13.87 -8.80 -7.65
N VAL A 34 -14.00 -9.08 -6.35
CA VAL A 34 -13.71 -10.39 -5.78
C VAL A 34 -14.97 -11.25 -5.94
N ILE A 35 -14.87 -12.33 -6.70
CA ILE A 35 -16.00 -13.18 -7.10
C ILE A 35 -15.64 -14.63 -6.77
N GLN A 36 -16.53 -15.28 -6.01
CA GLN A 36 -16.42 -16.69 -5.68
C GLN A 36 -16.39 -17.56 -6.95
N GLY A 37 -15.48 -18.52 -7.03
CA GLY A 37 -15.27 -19.36 -8.22
C GLY A 37 -14.42 -18.72 -9.31
N VAL A 38 -13.98 -17.47 -9.15
CA VAL A 38 -13.20 -16.73 -10.16
C VAL A 38 -11.80 -16.39 -9.64
N ASN A 39 -11.71 -15.62 -8.56
CA ASN A 39 -10.44 -15.10 -8.02
C ASN A 39 -10.35 -15.20 -6.48
N ASP A 40 -11.19 -16.03 -5.90
CA ASP A 40 -11.27 -16.36 -4.47
C ASP A 40 -10.23 -17.40 -4.02
N THR A 41 -9.79 -18.29 -4.91
CA THR A 41 -8.74 -19.29 -4.63
C THR A 41 -7.65 -19.29 -5.70
N ALA A 42 -6.47 -19.81 -5.36
CA ALA A 42 -5.33 -19.91 -6.28
C ALA A 42 -5.70 -20.72 -7.54
N GLN A 43 -6.42 -21.83 -7.35
CA GLN A 43 -6.86 -22.68 -8.46
C GLN A 43 -7.87 -21.95 -9.37
N ASN A 44 -8.85 -21.26 -8.78
CA ASN A 44 -9.84 -20.50 -9.54
C ASN A 44 -9.19 -19.36 -10.30
N LEU A 45 -8.28 -18.62 -9.66
CA LEU A 45 -7.54 -17.52 -10.30
C LEU A 45 -6.75 -18.00 -11.53
N LEU A 46 -5.97 -19.08 -11.38
CA LEU A 46 -5.21 -19.65 -12.51
C LEU A 46 -6.12 -20.16 -13.63
N LYS A 47 -7.29 -20.71 -13.29
CA LYS A 47 -8.30 -21.12 -14.28
C LYS A 47 -8.88 -19.91 -15.01
N SER A 48 -9.23 -18.84 -14.30
CA SER A 48 -9.76 -17.58 -14.87
C SER A 48 -8.78 -16.93 -15.84
N ILE A 49 -7.49 -16.96 -15.52
CA ILE A 49 -6.41 -16.53 -16.41
C ILE A 49 -6.39 -17.35 -17.70
N LYS A 50 -6.50 -18.68 -17.61
CA LYS A 50 -6.48 -19.57 -18.78
C LYS A 50 -7.66 -19.35 -19.72
N VAL A 51 -8.84 -19.03 -19.18
CA VAL A 51 -10.04 -18.77 -19.98
C VAL A 51 -10.18 -17.30 -20.41
N GLY A 52 -9.33 -16.40 -19.89
CA GLY A 52 -9.27 -14.99 -20.29
C GLY A 52 -10.36 -14.11 -19.67
N THR A 53 -10.91 -14.46 -18.50
CA THR A 53 -12.03 -13.72 -17.89
C THR A 53 -11.64 -13.04 -16.58
N GLY A 54 -11.89 -11.74 -16.47
CA GLY A 54 -11.90 -11.03 -15.19
C GLY A 54 -10.54 -10.86 -14.49
N VAL A 55 -9.45 -10.70 -15.25
CA VAL A 55 -8.09 -10.55 -14.70
C VAL A 55 -7.44 -9.27 -15.19
N SER A 56 -6.96 -8.42 -14.28
CA SER A 56 -6.23 -7.20 -14.63
C SER A 56 -4.80 -7.49 -15.06
N PRO A 57 -4.17 -6.59 -15.83
CA PRO A 57 -2.74 -6.68 -16.11
C PRO A 57 -1.88 -6.81 -14.85
N SER A 58 -2.14 -6.03 -13.79
CA SER A 58 -1.40 -6.17 -12.52
C SER A 58 -1.47 -7.60 -11.94
N THR A 59 -2.64 -8.25 -11.97
CA THR A 59 -2.79 -9.64 -11.54
C THR A 59 -1.99 -10.60 -12.41
N LEU A 60 -1.90 -10.37 -13.73
CA LEU A 60 -1.08 -11.20 -14.62
C LEU A 60 0.41 -11.09 -14.28
N PHE A 61 0.91 -9.89 -13.99
CA PHE A 61 2.30 -9.69 -13.56
C PHE A 61 2.57 -10.32 -12.19
N ALA A 62 1.63 -10.19 -11.24
CA ALA A 62 1.78 -10.78 -9.93
C ALA A 62 1.80 -12.31 -9.98
N VAL A 63 0.88 -12.94 -10.73
CA VAL A 63 0.89 -14.39 -10.96
C VAL A 63 2.17 -14.84 -11.66
N ALA A 64 2.60 -14.13 -12.70
CA ALA A 64 3.85 -14.47 -13.39
C ALA A 64 5.06 -14.42 -12.44
N SER A 65 5.12 -13.41 -11.57
CA SER A 65 6.21 -13.24 -10.60
C SER A 65 6.22 -14.38 -9.58
N ILE A 66 5.07 -14.71 -9.00
CA ILE A 66 4.92 -15.80 -8.03
C ILE A 66 5.32 -17.15 -8.64
N LEU A 67 4.87 -17.44 -9.87
CA LEU A 67 5.20 -18.68 -10.56
C LEU A 67 6.69 -18.79 -10.97
N GLU A 68 7.43 -17.68 -11.00
CA GLU A 68 8.88 -17.64 -11.22
C GLU A 68 9.68 -17.47 -9.91
N GLY A 69 9.03 -17.59 -8.74
CA GLY A 69 9.70 -17.46 -7.45
C GLY A 69 10.20 -16.04 -7.14
N CYS A 70 9.68 -15.03 -7.85
CA CYS A 70 10.10 -13.64 -7.73
C CYS A 70 9.10 -12.87 -6.86
N ALA A 71 9.59 -12.12 -5.88
CA ALA A 71 8.74 -11.30 -5.04
C ALA A 71 8.02 -10.22 -5.87
N TYR A 72 6.79 -9.88 -5.48
CA TYR A 72 5.97 -8.90 -6.19
C TYR A 72 5.49 -7.78 -5.25
N VAL A 73 5.82 -6.53 -5.59
CA VAL A 73 5.42 -5.35 -4.82
C VAL A 73 4.45 -4.49 -5.64
N ASN A 74 3.28 -4.18 -5.10
CA ASN A 74 2.31 -3.29 -5.72
C ASN A 74 2.47 -1.85 -5.22
N GLY A 75 2.98 -0.98 -6.09
CA GLY A 75 3.16 0.44 -5.82
C GLY A 75 1.93 1.32 -6.09
N SER A 76 0.84 0.72 -6.58
CA SER A 76 -0.39 1.43 -6.99
C SER A 76 -1.59 0.96 -6.15
N PRO A 77 -2.72 1.70 -6.14
CA PRO A 77 -3.79 1.47 -5.16
C PRO A 77 -4.82 0.41 -5.56
N GLN A 78 -4.77 -0.15 -6.77
CA GLN A 78 -5.71 -1.20 -7.16
C GLN A 78 -5.51 -2.46 -6.31
N ASN A 79 -6.58 -3.23 -6.11
CA ASN A 79 -6.59 -4.46 -5.32
C ASN A 79 -6.01 -5.68 -6.08
N THR A 80 -4.76 -5.58 -6.51
CA THR A 80 -4.04 -6.67 -7.20
C THR A 80 -4.07 -7.97 -6.39
N PHE A 81 -3.95 -7.85 -5.06
CA PHE A 81 -3.91 -8.94 -4.09
C PHE A 81 -5.29 -9.47 -3.70
N VAL A 82 -6.01 -10.00 -4.68
CA VAL A 82 -7.23 -10.79 -4.46
C VAL A 82 -6.93 -12.08 -3.66
N PRO A 83 -7.92 -12.68 -2.97
CA PRO A 83 -7.68 -13.83 -2.10
C PRO A 83 -6.95 -14.99 -2.78
N GLY A 84 -7.31 -15.32 -4.03
CA GLY A 84 -6.63 -16.38 -4.77
C GLY A 84 -5.16 -16.07 -5.12
N LEU A 85 -4.79 -14.79 -5.23
CA LEU A 85 -3.40 -14.40 -5.45
C LEU A 85 -2.58 -14.52 -4.15
N ILE A 86 -3.17 -14.13 -3.02
CA ILE A 86 -2.54 -14.28 -1.70
C ILE A 86 -2.31 -15.76 -1.41
N GLU A 87 -3.32 -16.61 -1.64
CA GLU A 87 -3.20 -18.06 -1.49
C GLU A 87 -2.09 -18.62 -2.39
N LEU A 88 -2.00 -18.18 -3.65
CA LEU A 88 -0.96 -18.61 -4.58
C LEU A 88 0.45 -18.24 -4.08
N ALA A 89 0.61 -17.03 -3.53
CA ALA A 89 1.88 -16.56 -2.97
C ALA A 89 2.29 -17.37 -1.72
N ILE A 90 1.33 -17.76 -0.88
CA ILE A 90 1.54 -18.64 0.28
C ILE A 90 1.98 -20.03 -0.19
N GLN A 91 1.26 -20.62 -1.15
CA GLN A 91 1.59 -21.96 -1.69
C GLN A 91 3.00 -22.05 -2.28
N HIS A 92 3.50 -20.95 -2.88
CA HIS A 92 4.84 -20.90 -3.49
C HIS A 92 5.92 -20.35 -2.55
N GLY A 93 5.57 -19.90 -1.34
CA GLY A 93 6.50 -19.27 -0.41
C GLY A 93 7.14 -17.99 -0.96
N VAL A 94 6.41 -17.24 -1.79
CA VAL A 94 6.89 -16.01 -2.44
C VAL A 94 6.35 -14.78 -1.74
N PHE A 95 7.20 -13.77 -1.56
CA PHE A 95 6.80 -12.52 -0.93
C PHE A 95 5.98 -11.61 -1.84
N ILE A 96 4.93 -11.05 -1.25
CA ILE A 96 4.10 -9.99 -1.80
C ILE A 96 3.99 -8.83 -0.81
N GLY A 97 3.86 -7.61 -1.32
CA GLY A 97 3.72 -6.40 -0.51
C GLY A 97 3.12 -5.24 -1.27
N GLY A 98 2.57 -4.26 -0.55
CA GLY A 98 1.76 -3.18 -1.09
C GLY A 98 0.77 -2.68 -0.03
N ASP A 99 -0.21 -1.85 -0.35
CA ASP A 99 -0.52 -1.21 -1.63
C ASP A 99 -0.30 0.32 -1.57
N ASP A 100 -0.02 0.90 -2.74
CA ASP A 100 0.16 2.35 -3.00
C ASP A 100 1.31 3.04 -2.23
N PHE A 101 2.25 3.70 -2.92
CA PHE A 101 3.40 4.35 -2.26
C PHE A 101 3.03 5.44 -1.26
N LYS A 102 3.53 5.38 -0.03
CA LYS A 102 3.33 6.43 0.98
C LYS A 102 4.40 7.51 0.89
N SER A 103 4.24 8.42 -0.09
CA SER A 103 5.19 9.51 -0.39
C SER A 103 5.03 10.74 0.51
N GLY A 104 4.33 11.78 0.05
CA GLY A 104 4.24 13.09 0.69
C GLY A 104 3.04 13.24 1.63
N GLN A 105 1.88 13.60 1.09
CA GLN A 105 0.67 13.97 1.87
C GLN A 105 0.26 12.88 2.87
N THR A 106 0.07 11.64 2.41
CA THR A 106 -0.41 10.55 3.28
C THR A 106 0.60 10.19 4.37
N LYS A 107 1.91 10.34 4.08
CA LYS A 107 2.97 10.08 5.06
C LYS A 107 2.94 11.08 6.21
N ILE A 108 2.72 12.36 5.90
CA ILE A 108 2.55 13.40 6.94
C ILE A 108 1.23 13.22 7.67
N LYS A 109 0.14 12.91 6.97
CA LYS A 109 -1.17 12.65 7.58
C LYS A 109 -1.09 11.54 8.65
N SER A 110 -0.43 10.42 8.36
CA SER A 110 -0.31 9.32 9.32
C SER A 110 0.61 9.62 10.51
N VAL A 111 1.45 10.66 10.41
CA VAL A 111 2.18 11.23 11.57
C VAL A 111 1.28 12.17 12.36
N LEU A 112 0.59 13.08 11.68
CA LEU A 112 -0.16 14.14 12.32
C LEU A 112 -1.37 13.58 13.07
N VAL A 113 -2.13 12.66 12.47
CA VAL A 113 -3.31 12.05 13.14
C VAL A 113 -2.89 11.24 14.36
N ASP A 114 -1.79 10.47 14.27
CA ASP A 114 -1.23 9.74 15.41
C ASP A 114 -0.84 10.71 16.54
N PHE A 115 -0.17 11.83 16.21
CA PHE A 115 0.16 12.87 17.17
C PHE A 115 -1.08 13.50 17.82
N LEU A 116 -2.07 13.93 17.03
CA LEU A 116 -3.27 14.62 17.53
C LEU A 116 -4.05 13.72 18.50
N VAL A 117 -4.33 12.48 18.09
CA VAL A 117 -5.07 11.52 18.91
C VAL A 117 -4.28 11.14 20.17
N SER A 118 -2.96 10.93 20.05
CA SER A 118 -2.09 10.61 21.20
C SER A 118 -1.98 11.77 22.19
N ALA A 119 -2.13 13.02 21.72
CA ALA A 119 -2.16 14.21 22.56
C ALA A 119 -3.54 14.48 23.20
N GLY A 120 -4.53 13.62 22.96
CA GLY A 120 -5.90 13.80 23.47
C GLY A 120 -6.71 14.85 22.72
N LEU A 121 -6.30 15.23 21.51
CA LEU A 121 -7.06 16.09 20.61
C LEU A 121 -7.93 15.20 19.73
N LYS A 122 -9.20 15.55 19.53
CA LYS A 122 -10.14 14.77 18.73
C LYS A 122 -10.28 15.37 17.33
N PRO A 123 -9.54 14.90 16.30
CA PRO A 123 -9.86 15.25 14.92
C PRO A 123 -11.33 14.97 14.60
N THR A 124 -12.06 15.98 14.15
CA THR A 124 -13.47 15.85 13.73
C THR A 124 -13.64 16.10 12.24
N SER A 125 -12.72 16.81 11.59
CA SER A 125 -12.70 16.97 10.14
C SER A 125 -11.28 16.94 9.59
N ILE A 126 -11.09 16.18 8.51
CA ILE A 126 -9.85 16.06 7.76
C ILE A 126 -10.21 16.24 6.28
N VAL A 127 -9.76 17.35 5.69
CA VAL A 127 -10.00 17.63 4.27
C VAL A 127 -8.68 17.68 3.53
N SER A 128 -8.48 16.78 2.57
CA SER A 128 -7.23 16.59 1.84
C SER A 128 -7.40 16.86 0.34
N TYR A 129 -7.07 18.06 -0.10
CA TYR A 129 -7.03 18.43 -1.50
C TYR A 129 -5.66 18.19 -2.12
N ASN A 130 -5.66 17.80 -3.40
CA ASN A 130 -4.45 17.60 -4.18
C ASN A 130 -4.66 18.01 -5.63
N HIS A 131 -3.64 18.57 -6.26
CA HIS A 131 -3.59 18.66 -7.72
C HIS A 131 -2.18 18.42 -8.26
N LEU A 132 -2.13 17.77 -9.42
CA LEU A 132 -0.90 17.41 -10.14
C LEU A 132 -1.18 17.37 -11.65
N GLY A 133 -0.13 17.54 -12.46
CA GLY A 133 -0.22 17.70 -13.91
C GLY A 133 0.57 16.67 -14.72
N ASN A 134 1.11 15.63 -14.07
CA ASN A 134 1.79 14.51 -14.72
C ASN A 134 0.77 13.44 -15.18
N ASN A 135 1.27 12.36 -15.78
CA ASN A 135 0.43 11.27 -16.29
C ASN A 135 -0.36 10.54 -15.19
N ASP A 136 0.15 10.50 -13.95
CA ASP A 136 -0.60 9.98 -12.82
C ASP A 136 -1.86 10.83 -12.57
N GLY A 137 -1.71 12.14 -12.47
CA GLY A 137 -2.86 13.06 -12.35
C GLY A 137 -3.85 12.95 -13.51
N MET A 138 -3.35 12.78 -14.73
CA MET A 138 -4.20 12.60 -15.92
C MET A 138 -4.97 11.28 -15.84
N ASN A 139 -4.33 10.18 -15.46
CA ASN A 139 -4.99 8.88 -15.29
C ASN A 139 -6.03 8.90 -14.16
N LEU A 140 -5.71 9.54 -13.04
CA LEU A 140 -6.58 9.70 -11.88
C LEU A 140 -7.72 10.72 -12.09
N SER A 141 -7.77 11.40 -13.24
CA SER A 141 -8.91 12.25 -13.59
C SER A 141 -10.17 11.44 -13.92
N ALA A 142 -10.00 10.16 -14.27
CA ALA A 142 -11.09 9.24 -14.52
C ALA A 142 -11.66 8.69 -13.18
N PRO A 143 -12.99 8.70 -12.98
CA PRO A 143 -13.60 8.37 -11.69
C PRO A 143 -13.27 6.97 -11.14
N GLN A 144 -13.15 5.97 -12.02
CA GLN A 144 -12.89 4.58 -11.61
C GLN A 144 -11.46 4.41 -11.05
N GLN A 145 -10.48 5.09 -11.65
CA GLN A 145 -9.09 5.10 -11.21
C GLN A 145 -8.95 5.95 -9.93
N PHE A 146 -9.66 7.08 -9.87
CA PHE A 146 -9.72 7.90 -8.66
C PHE A 146 -10.24 7.12 -7.46
N ARG A 147 -11.29 6.30 -7.63
CA ARG A 147 -11.88 5.51 -6.54
C ARG A 147 -10.86 4.62 -5.84
N SER A 148 -9.95 3.98 -6.59
CA SER A 148 -8.85 3.20 -6.03
C SER A 148 -7.98 4.03 -5.09
N LYS A 149 -7.61 5.25 -5.53
CA LYS A 149 -6.78 6.18 -4.77
C LYS A 149 -7.50 6.80 -3.57
N GLU A 150 -8.80 7.01 -3.69
CA GLU A 150 -9.66 7.56 -2.63
C GLU A 150 -9.73 6.59 -1.45
N ILE A 151 -9.95 5.30 -1.70
CA ILE A 151 -10.03 4.26 -0.65
C ILE A 151 -8.71 4.20 0.13
N SER A 152 -7.57 4.05 -0.57
CA SER A 152 -6.25 3.94 0.07
C SER A 152 -5.83 5.20 0.84
N LYS A 153 -6.29 6.40 0.44
CA LYS A 153 -6.00 7.65 1.16
C LYS A 153 -6.93 7.92 2.35
N SER A 154 -8.11 7.32 2.37
CA SER A 154 -9.12 7.53 3.41
C SER A 154 -8.89 6.59 4.60
N ASN A 155 -8.57 5.32 4.33
CA ASN A 155 -8.43 4.30 5.38
C ASN A 155 -7.24 4.51 6.34
N VAL A 156 -6.32 5.43 6.02
CA VAL A 156 -5.09 5.66 6.79
C VAL A 156 -5.31 6.21 8.21
N VAL A 157 -6.53 6.67 8.53
CA VAL A 157 -6.88 7.23 9.85
C VAL A 157 -7.71 6.28 10.70
N ASP A 158 -8.24 5.20 10.12
CA ASP A 158 -9.24 4.34 10.77
C ASP A 158 -8.72 3.67 12.04
N ASP A 159 -7.51 3.12 12.01
CA ASP A 159 -6.88 2.44 13.16
C ASP A 159 -6.58 3.41 14.30
N MET A 160 -6.22 4.66 13.98
CA MET A 160 -5.96 5.68 14.99
C MET A 160 -7.24 6.13 15.70
N VAL A 161 -8.33 6.34 14.95
CA VAL A 161 -9.64 6.66 15.51
C VAL A 161 -10.11 5.53 16.44
N GLN A 162 -10.00 4.27 15.98
CA GLN A 162 -10.37 3.10 16.77
C GLN A 162 -9.50 2.88 18.01
N SER A 163 -8.27 3.39 18.02
CA SER A 163 -7.34 3.20 19.14
C SER A 163 -7.69 3.98 20.41
N ASN A 164 -8.59 4.97 20.33
CA ASN A 164 -8.90 5.86 21.45
C ASN A 164 -10.41 6.00 21.67
N THR A 165 -10.95 5.07 22.47
CA THR A 165 -12.37 5.01 22.86
C THR A 165 -12.81 6.12 23.82
N VAL A 166 -11.88 6.95 24.31
CA VAL A 166 -12.22 8.12 25.13
C VAL A 166 -12.58 9.32 24.24
N LEU A 167 -11.94 9.43 23.07
CA LEU A 167 -12.21 10.50 22.12
C LEU A 167 -13.34 10.14 21.16
N TYR A 168 -13.42 8.88 20.73
CA TYR A 168 -14.37 8.42 19.74
C TYR A 168 -15.29 7.35 20.30
N GLU A 169 -16.58 7.53 20.05
CA GLU A 169 -17.57 6.48 20.29
C GLU A 169 -17.39 5.32 19.29
N PRO A 170 -17.94 4.13 19.57
CA PRO A 170 -17.95 3.03 18.61
C PRO A 170 -18.53 3.47 17.26
N ASP A 171 -17.82 3.13 16.18
CA ASP A 171 -18.15 3.49 14.79
C ASP A 171 -18.15 5.00 14.46
N GLU A 172 -17.77 5.87 15.41
CA GLU A 172 -17.58 7.29 15.15
C GLU A 172 -16.32 7.51 14.28
N LYS A 173 -16.44 8.35 13.26
CA LYS A 173 -15.34 8.75 12.39
C LYS A 173 -15.36 10.27 12.16
N PRO A 174 -14.19 10.91 12.00
CA PRO A 174 -14.16 12.29 11.51
C PRO A 174 -14.73 12.37 10.10
N ASP A 175 -15.25 13.54 9.74
CA ASP A 175 -15.49 13.87 8.34
C ASP A 175 -14.16 13.77 7.59
N HIS A 176 -14.07 12.88 6.60
CA HIS A 176 -12.85 12.69 5.83
C HIS A 176 -13.11 12.83 4.34
N THR A 177 -12.60 13.89 3.74
CA THR A 177 -12.74 14.14 2.30
C THR A 177 -11.39 14.15 1.60
N VAL A 178 -11.27 13.39 0.52
CA VAL A 178 -10.07 13.36 -0.32
C VAL A 178 -10.41 13.84 -1.72
N VAL A 179 -9.63 14.79 -2.25
CA VAL A 179 -9.81 15.32 -3.61
C VAL A 179 -8.50 15.27 -4.37
N ILE A 180 -8.56 14.84 -5.63
CA ILE A 180 -7.46 14.90 -6.59
C ILE A 180 -7.98 15.58 -7.86
N LYS A 181 -7.24 16.57 -8.36
CA LYS A 181 -7.54 17.26 -9.61
C LYS A 181 -6.34 17.24 -10.55
N TYR A 182 -6.61 17.05 -11.83
CA TYR A 182 -5.60 17.18 -12.87
C TYR A 182 -5.42 18.65 -13.25
N VAL A 183 -4.21 19.18 -13.07
CA VAL A 183 -3.84 20.56 -13.40
C VAL A 183 -2.53 20.53 -14.20
N PRO A 184 -2.58 20.52 -15.54
CA PRO A 184 -1.41 20.28 -16.39
C PRO A 184 -0.19 21.16 -16.08
N ASN A 185 -0.44 22.42 -15.69
CA ASN A 185 0.62 23.42 -15.49
C ASN A 185 1.62 23.03 -14.40
N VAL A 186 1.19 22.32 -13.35
CA VAL A 186 2.10 21.96 -12.23
C VAL A 186 2.95 20.73 -12.52
N LYS A 187 2.68 19.99 -13.62
CA LYS A 187 3.44 18.80 -14.03
C LYS A 187 3.61 17.82 -12.84
N ASP A 188 4.83 17.39 -12.55
CA ASP A 188 5.15 16.47 -11.44
C ASP A 188 5.13 17.13 -10.05
N SER A 189 5.13 18.47 -9.99
CA SER A 189 5.13 19.28 -8.76
C SER A 189 3.75 19.32 -8.14
N LYS A 190 3.31 18.17 -7.63
CA LYS A 190 2.04 17.99 -6.93
C LYS A 190 1.90 18.97 -5.77
N ARG A 191 0.73 19.59 -5.64
CA ARG A 191 0.36 20.39 -4.47
C ARG A 191 -0.61 19.62 -3.61
N ALA A 192 -0.33 19.53 -2.32
CA ALA A 192 -1.21 18.97 -1.30
C ALA A 192 -1.62 20.10 -0.35
N MET A 193 -2.91 20.20 -0.08
CA MET A 193 -3.49 21.14 0.86
C MET A 193 -4.39 20.36 1.80
N ASP A 194 -4.10 20.43 3.08
CA ASP A 194 -4.83 19.68 4.09
C ASP A 194 -5.31 20.61 5.19
N GLU A 195 -6.54 20.41 5.63
CA GLU A 195 -7.12 21.07 6.79
C GLU A 195 -7.52 20.01 7.81
N TYR A 196 -7.06 20.18 9.05
CA TYR A 196 -7.41 19.34 10.19
C TYR A 196 -8.11 20.22 11.20
N ILE A 197 -9.35 19.88 11.52
CA ILE A 197 -10.12 20.50 12.60
C ILE A 197 -10.27 19.47 13.70
N SER A 198 -9.90 19.86 14.92
CA SER A 198 -10.01 19.02 16.11
C SER A 198 -10.79 19.72 17.20
N GLU A 199 -11.60 18.97 17.93
CA GLU A 199 -12.18 19.41 19.19
C GLU A 199 -11.14 19.33 20.30
N ILE A 200 -11.15 20.35 21.17
CA ILE A 200 -10.29 20.45 22.35
C ILE A 200 -11.14 20.77 23.59
N MET A 201 -10.49 20.85 24.76
CA MET A 201 -11.19 21.08 26.03
C MET A 201 -12.14 22.28 26.00
N MET A 202 -13.22 22.20 26.79
CA MET A 202 -14.18 23.29 27.01
C MET A 202 -14.89 23.78 25.73
N GLY A 203 -15.08 22.90 24.75
CA GLY A 203 -15.75 23.22 23.48
C GLY A 203 -14.92 24.08 22.54
N GLY A 204 -13.61 24.18 22.77
CA GLY A 204 -12.70 24.86 21.86
C GLY A 204 -12.43 24.04 20.59
N SER A 205 -11.86 24.70 19.59
CA SER A 205 -11.40 24.05 18.35
C SER A 205 -9.93 24.36 18.08
N ASN A 206 -9.21 23.37 17.56
CA ASN A 206 -7.90 23.53 16.94
C ASN A 206 -8.02 23.35 15.43
N THR A 207 -7.39 24.24 14.66
CA THR A 207 -7.35 24.15 13.19
C THR A 207 -5.91 24.19 12.72
N ILE A 208 -5.52 23.19 11.93
CA ILE A 208 -4.22 23.12 11.26
C ILE A 208 -4.45 23.15 9.76
N VAL A 209 -3.98 24.21 9.10
CA VAL A 209 -3.95 24.30 7.63
C VAL A 209 -2.52 24.05 7.16
N MET A 210 -2.35 23.08 6.29
CA MET A 210 -1.06 22.70 5.72
C MET A 210 -1.06 22.85 4.21
N HIS A 211 0.05 23.34 3.68
CA HIS A 211 0.35 23.31 2.26
C HIS A 211 1.69 22.62 2.04
N ASN A 212 1.71 21.64 1.13
CA ASN A 212 2.88 20.85 0.80
C ASN A 212 3.11 20.83 -0.72
N THR A 213 4.30 21.28 -1.15
CA THR A 213 4.78 21.13 -2.52
C THR A 213 5.60 19.86 -2.61
N CYS A 214 5.12 18.89 -3.38
CA CYS A 214 5.72 17.58 -3.54
C CYS A 214 6.16 17.40 -4.99
N GLU A 215 7.47 17.31 -5.24
CA GLU A 215 7.94 16.70 -6.49
C GLU A 215 7.69 15.19 -6.38
N ASP A 216 6.54 14.74 -6.90
CA ASP A 216 5.97 13.45 -6.50
C ASP A 216 6.86 12.28 -6.90
N SER A 217 7.49 12.35 -8.08
CA SER A 217 8.45 11.35 -8.55
C SER A 217 9.72 11.33 -7.70
N LEU A 218 10.20 12.48 -7.22
CA LEU A 218 11.40 12.55 -6.36
C LEU A 218 11.13 12.00 -4.96
N LEU A 219 9.88 12.08 -4.48
CA LEU A 219 9.46 11.44 -3.23
C LEU A 219 9.19 9.94 -3.39
N ALA A 220 8.66 9.51 -4.54
CA ALA A 220 8.31 8.12 -4.79
C ALA A 220 9.53 7.24 -5.15
N SER A 221 10.49 7.77 -5.90
CA SER A 221 11.69 7.03 -6.34
C SER A 221 12.48 6.40 -5.17
N PRO A 222 12.82 7.12 -4.07
CA PRO A 222 13.52 6.48 -2.95
C PRO A 222 12.67 5.43 -2.24
N ILE A 223 11.34 5.57 -2.23
CA ILE A 223 10.43 4.56 -1.66
C ILE A 223 10.48 3.26 -2.46
N ILE A 224 10.57 3.34 -3.80
CA ILE A 224 10.76 2.18 -4.67
C ILE A 224 12.06 1.45 -4.29
N LEU A 225 13.15 2.20 -4.07
CA LEU A 225 14.43 1.62 -3.65
C LEU A 225 14.31 0.93 -2.29
N ASP A 226 13.73 1.59 -1.30
CA ASP A 226 13.55 1.04 0.05
C ASP A 226 12.68 -0.22 0.04
N LEU A 227 11.61 -0.25 -0.76
CA LEU A 227 10.74 -1.42 -0.92
C LEU A 227 11.53 -2.62 -1.49
N VAL A 228 12.33 -2.40 -2.52
CA VAL A 228 13.15 -3.45 -3.14
C VAL A 228 14.23 -3.94 -2.17
N ILE A 229 14.93 -3.02 -1.49
CA ILE A 229 16.00 -3.34 -0.53
C ILE A 229 15.45 -4.14 0.65
N LEU A 230 14.35 -3.69 1.26
CA LEU A 230 13.74 -4.39 2.40
C LEU A 230 13.17 -5.75 1.98
N THR A 231 12.56 -5.85 0.79
CA THR A 231 12.07 -7.12 0.26
C THR A 231 13.22 -8.11 0.06
N GLU A 232 14.33 -7.69 -0.55
CA GLU A 232 15.52 -8.53 -0.73
C GLU A 232 16.11 -8.99 0.61
N LEU A 233 16.20 -8.06 1.57
CA LEU A 233 16.70 -8.37 2.91
C LEU A 233 15.82 -9.42 3.60
N CYS A 234 14.49 -9.28 3.52
CA CYS A 234 13.55 -10.27 4.05
C CYS A 234 13.72 -11.65 3.40
N GLN A 235 14.08 -11.71 2.11
CA GLN A 235 14.39 -12.98 1.41
C GLN A 235 15.66 -13.68 1.94
N ARG A 236 16.51 -13.00 2.71
CA ARG A 236 17.70 -13.62 3.33
C ARG A 236 17.48 -13.99 4.79
N ILE A 237 16.43 -13.48 5.42
CA ILE A 237 16.18 -13.70 6.84
C ILE A 237 15.42 -15.01 7.00
N THR A 238 15.96 -15.86 7.86
CA THR A 238 15.28 -17.03 8.39
C THR A 238 15.40 -17.02 9.91
N PHE A 239 14.40 -17.55 10.59
CA PHE A 239 14.35 -17.59 12.05
C PHE A 239 13.67 -18.88 12.50
N LYS A 240 13.83 -19.24 13.76
CA LYS A 240 13.08 -20.32 14.40
C LYS A 240 12.87 -20.02 15.86
N THR A 241 11.78 -20.51 16.42
CA THR A 241 11.56 -20.50 17.86
C THR A 241 12.36 -21.64 18.52
N GLU A 242 12.54 -21.60 19.84
CA GLU A 242 13.23 -22.69 20.57
C GLU A 242 12.55 -24.05 20.38
N SER A 243 11.23 -24.06 20.17
CA SER A 243 10.42 -25.25 19.93
C SER A 243 10.46 -25.79 18.51
N GLU A 244 11.00 -25.03 17.54
CA GLU A 244 11.00 -25.40 16.13
C GLU A 244 12.30 -26.12 15.72
N MET A 245 12.16 -27.21 14.96
CA MET A 245 13.30 -27.96 14.44
C MET A 245 13.91 -27.28 13.20
N GLU A 246 13.08 -26.68 12.35
CA GLU A 246 13.47 -26.08 11.07
C GLU A 246 13.40 -24.56 11.12
N PHE A 247 14.27 -23.91 10.34
CA PHE A 247 14.20 -22.48 10.12
C PHE A 247 13.03 -22.14 9.19
N GLN A 248 12.26 -21.13 9.56
CA GLN A 248 11.18 -20.56 8.78
C GLN A 248 11.56 -19.16 8.26
N THR A 249 10.85 -18.72 7.23
CA THR A 249 10.91 -17.36 6.69
C THR A 249 9.77 -16.51 7.23
N PHE A 250 9.72 -15.23 6.87
CA PHE A 250 8.52 -14.42 7.03
C PHE A 250 7.31 -15.03 6.32
N HIS A 251 6.12 -14.62 6.74
CA HIS A 251 4.88 -14.88 6.01
C HIS A 251 4.94 -14.25 4.60
N SER A 252 4.29 -14.87 3.60
CA SER A 252 4.31 -14.39 2.21
C SER A 252 3.84 -12.94 2.06
N VAL A 253 2.94 -12.47 2.92
CA VAL A 253 2.55 -11.05 3.01
C VAL A 253 3.54 -10.29 3.90
N LEU A 254 4.40 -9.46 3.30
CA LEU A 254 5.43 -8.68 4.00
C LEU A 254 4.87 -7.37 4.60
N SER A 255 4.14 -7.47 5.71
CA SER A 255 3.61 -6.30 6.42
C SER A 255 4.70 -5.36 6.97
N ILE A 256 5.96 -5.80 7.06
CA ILE A 256 7.10 -4.92 7.39
C ILE A 256 7.25 -3.75 6.40
N LEU A 257 6.78 -3.92 5.16
CA LEU A 257 6.81 -2.89 4.11
C LEU A 257 5.76 -1.77 4.34
N SER A 258 4.88 -1.90 5.34
CA SER A 258 3.79 -0.94 5.63
C SER A 258 4.28 0.49 5.82
N TYR A 259 5.51 0.70 6.30
CA TYR A 259 6.12 2.03 6.42
C TYR A 259 6.14 2.79 5.07
N LEU A 260 6.17 2.07 3.96
CA LEU A 260 6.33 2.58 2.60
C LEU A 260 5.02 2.52 1.78
N CYS A 261 3.95 1.94 2.34
CA CYS A 261 2.65 1.75 1.69
C CYS A 261 1.54 2.55 2.39
N LYS A 262 0.54 3.01 1.62
CA LYS A 262 -0.61 3.78 2.14
C LYS A 262 -1.70 2.86 2.67
N ALA A 263 -1.97 1.77 1.96
CA ALA A 263 -2.97 0.78 2.31
C ALA A 263 -2.24 -0.56 2.52
N PRO A 264 -1.59 -0.76 3.68
CA PRO A 264 -0.72 -1.91 3.88
C PRO A 264 -1.49 -3.23 3.79
N LEU A 265 -0.98 -4.14 2.97
CA LEU A 265 -1.41 -5.53 2.96
C LEU A 265 -0.83 -6.24 4.20
N VAL A 266 -1.69 -6.93 4.94
CA VAL A 266 -1.32 -7.65 6.17
C VAL A 266 -1.79 -9.10 6.10
N PRO A 267 -1.14 -10.04 6.81
CA PRO A 267 -1.62 -11.41 6.93
C PRO A 267 -3.07 -11.48 7.42
N GLU A 268 -3.82 -12.48 6.96
CA GLU A 268 -5.22 -12.66 7.35
C GLU A 268 -5.37 -12.77 8.88
N GLY A 269 -6.39 -12.09 9.43
CA GLY A 269 -6.64 -12.07 10.87
C GLY A 269 -5.71 -11.15 11.68
N THR A 270 -4.80 -10.41 11.04
CA THR A 270 -3.93 -9.43 11.72
C THR A 270 -4.40 -7.98 11.50
N PRO A 271 -4.22 -7.08 12.49
CA PRO A 271 -4.67 -5.71 12.36
C PRO A 271 -3.78 -4.90 11.41
N VAL A 272 -4.40 -3.96 10.71
CA VAL A 272 -3.69 -2.92 9.95
C VAL A 272 -3.22 -1.84 10.93
N VAL A 273 -1.96 -1.40 10.78
CA VAL A 273 -1.39 -0.27 11.52
C VAL A 273 -0.89 0.75 10.52
N ASN A 274 -1.40 1.98 10.56
CA ASN A 274 -1.04 3.07 9.64
C ASN A 274 -0.13 4.13 10.26
N ALA A 275 -0.12 4.25 11.60
CA ALA A 275 0.74 5.18 12.34
C ALA A 275 2.22 5.01 11.95
N LEU A 276 2.80 6.05 11.36
CA LEU A 276 4.10 5.97 10.66
C LEU A 276 5.24 5.56 11.60
N PHE A 277 5.28 6.14 12.80
CA PHE A 277 6.35 5.86 13.76
C PHE A 277 6.26 4.47 14.38
N ARG A 278 5.06 3.91 14.52
CA ARG A 278 4.89 2.50 14.94
C ARG A 278 5.41 1.54 13.87
N GLN A 279 5.12 1.82 12.60
CA GLN A 279 5.65 1.04 11.47
C GLN A 279 7.18 1.12 11.39
N ARG A 280 7.76 2.32 11.61
CA ARG A 280 9.22 2.49 11.66
C ARG A 280 9.84 1.73 12.84
N ALA A 281 9.23 1.82 14.03
CA ALA A 281 9.70 1.11 15.22
C ALA A 281 9.70 -0.42 15.02
N CYS A 282 8.72 -0.96 14.26
CA CYS A 282 8.73 -2.37 13.87
C CYS A 282 9.99 -2.74 13.08
N ILE A 283 10.34 -1.96 12.05
CA ILE A 283 11.57 -2.18 11.27
C ILE A 283 12.80 -2.06 12.17
N GLU A 284 12.91 -1.01 12.97
CA GLU A 284 14.06 -0.80 13.85
C GLU A 284 14.23 -1.94 14.86
N ASN A 285 13.14 -2.44 15.45
CA ASN A 285 13.19 -3.53 16.43
C ASN A 285 13.56 -4.88 15.81
N ILE A 286 13.15 -5.14 14.56
CA ILE A 286 13.54 -6.36 13.83
C ILE A 286 15.04 -6.35 13.49
N MET A 287 15.62 -5.18 13.24
CA MET A 287 17.03 -5.03 12.84
C MET A 287 18.00 -4.92 14.02
N ARG A 288 17.50 -4.80 15.25
CA ARG A 288 18.30 -4.73 16.49
C ARG A 288 18.63 -6.11 17.04
#